data_AF-A0A099ZDI2-F1
#
_entry.id   AF-A0A099ZDI2-F1
#
_cell.length_a   1.000
_cell.length_b   1.000
_cell.length_c   1.000
_cell.angle_alpha   90.00
_cell.angle_beta   90.00
_cell.angle_gamma   90.00
#
_symmetry.space_group_name_H-M   'P 1'
#
loop_
_entity.id
_entity.type
_entity.pdbx_description
1 polymer ?
#
loop_
_entity_poly.entity_id
_entity_poly.type
_entity_poly.pdbx_seq_one_letter_code
_entity_poly.pdbx_strand_id
1 'polypeptide(L)'
;QTFIFTDWEDQELRLKAGDHMINTNCSAVHTRQALCCKMSVEYDKFLESGQKWFCHVDDDNYVNPRTLLHLLSAFSHSQDVYVGRPSLDHPIEAADHGQSDGSTTVKFWFATGGAGFCISRGLALKMSPWASLGNFISTAERVRLPDDCTIGYIIEGLLEVKLRHSPLFHSHLENLQKLQGESVLQQVTLSYGDPENKHNVVSVGGVFGLQQDPTR
;
A
#
# COMPACT_ATOMS: atom_id res chain seq x y z
N GLN A 1 -14.80 -1.21 -6.91
CA GLN A 1 -14.61 -1.98 -5.67
C GLN A 1 -13.57 -1.23 -4.86
N THR A 2 -13.99 -0.23 -4.10
CA THR A 2 -13.08 0.67 -3.37
C THR A 2 -13.69 0.89 -2.00
N PHE A 3 -12.89 0.67 -0.95
CA PHE A 3 -13.23 0.93 0.44
C PHE A 3 -12.31 2.03 0.96
N ILE A 4 -12.85 2.92 1.80
CA ILE A 4 -12.12 4.06 2.37
C ILE A 4 -12.04 3.82 3.87
N PHE A 5 -10.82 3.66 4.38
CA PHE A 5 -10.56 3.38 5.79
C PHE A 5 -10.14 4.67 6.48
N THR A 6 -10.91 5.08 7.49
CA THR A 6 -10.73 6.35 8.20
C THR A 6 -10.75 6.11 9.71
N ASP A 7 -10.34 7.09 10.50
CA ASP A 7 -10.35 7.08 11.97
C ASP A 7 -11.56 7.81 12.57
N TRP A 8 -12.44 8.37 11.74
CA TRP A 8 -13.61 9.11 12.20
C TRP A 8 -14.82 8.97 11.26
N GLU A 9 -16.02 9.20 11.80
CA GLU A 9 -17.26 9.22 11.01
C GLU A 9 -17.48 10.57 10.31
N ASP A 10 -17.29 10.58 8.99
CA ASP A 10 -17.56 11.70 8.09
C ASP A 10 -18.92 11.53 7.39
N GLN A 11 -19.84 12.46 7.64
CA GLN A 11 -21.19 12.42 7.07
C GLN A 11 -21.20 12.63 5.55
N GLU A 12 -20.35 13.52 5.02
CA GLU A 12 -20.29 13.79 3.58
C GLU A 12 -19.68 12.60 2.82
N LEU A 13 -18.63 12.02 3.37
CA LEU A 13 -18.00 10.82 2.83
C LEU A 13 -18.95 9.62 2.92
N ARG A 14 -19.68 9.46 4.02
CA ARG A 14 -20.71 8.43 4.19
C ARG A 14 -21.81 8.56 3.14
N LEU A 15 -22.25 9.78 2.83
CA LEU A 15 -23.24 10.02 1.77
C LEU A 15 -22.73 9.61 0.38
N LYS A 16 -21.42 9.73 0.11
CA LYS A 16 -20.81 9.41 -1.18
C LYS A 16 -20.39 7.93 -1.31
N ALA A 17 -19.82 7.36 -0.25
CA ALA A 17 -19.22 6.02 -0.24
C ALA A 17 -20.12 4.96 0.42
N GLY A 18 -21.14 5.34 1.18
CA GLY A 18 -22.05 4.42 1.86
C GLY A 18 -21.31 3.46 2.79
N ASP A 19 -21.60 2.17 2.65
CA ASP A 19 -20.98 1.09 3.45
C ASP A 19 -19.51 0.82 3.07
N HIS A 20 -19.01 1.47 2.03
CA HIS A 20 -17.59 1.37 1.67
C HIS A 20 -16.70 2.28 2.51
N MET A 21 -17.27 3.23 3.24
CA MET A 21 -16.54 3.98 4.26
C MET A 21 -16.49 3.16 5.55
N ILE A 22 -15.27 2.84 6.00
CA ILE A 22 -15.00 2.04 7.19
C ILE A 22 -14.31 2.93 8.21
N ASN A 23 -15.02 3.24 9.30
CA ASN A 23 -14.36 3.80 10.48
C ASN A 23 -13.67 2.67 11.24
N THR A 24 -12.33 2.75 11.27
CA THR A 24 -11.45 1.76 11.89
C THR A 24 -11.43 1.86 13.41
N ASN A 25 -11.87 2.99 13.99
CA ASN A 25 -11.67 3.37 15.39
C ASN A 25 -10.20 3.37 15.84
N CYS A 26 -9.26 3.37 14.88
CA CYS A 26 -7.85 3.58 15.14
C CYS A 26 -7.58 5.04 15.50
N SER A 27 -6.40 5.34 16.06
CA SER A 27 -6.03 6.71 16.37
C SER A 27 -5.89 7.58 15.11
N ALA A 28 -6.29 8.84 15.22
CA ALA A 28 -6.17 9.84 14.16
C ALA A 28 -4.76 10.45 14.00
N VAL A 29 -3.84 10.10 14.90
CA VAL A 29 -2.45 10.57 14.79
C VAL A 29 -1.71 9.82 13.68
N HIS A 30 -0.71 10.48 13.07
CA HIS A 30 0.12 9.88 12.03
C HIS A 30 1.34 9.15 12.61
N THR A 31 1.10 8.17 13.50
CA THR A 31 2.16 7.34 14.10
C THR A 31 2.18 5.95 13.47
N ARG A 32 3.34 5.28 13.55
CA ARG A 32 3.51 3.87 13.13
C ARG A 32 2.37 2.96 13.61
N GLN A 33 2.04 3.06 14.90
CA GLN A 33 0.99 2.25 15.52
C GLN A 33 -0.40 2.54 14.93
N ALA A 34 -0.71 3.82 14.67
CA ALA A 34 -2.00 4.21 14.10
C ALA A 34 -2.15 3.74 12.64
N LEU A 35 -1.09 3.86 11.84
CA LEU A 35 -1.08 3.37 10.45
C LEU A 35 -1.19 1.84 10.41
N CYS A 36 -0.41 1.12 11.22
CA CYS A 36 -0.51 -0.34 11.32
C CYS A 36 -1.89 -0.81 11.80
N CYS A 37 -2.55 -0.04 12.68
CA CYS A 37 -3.91 -0.32 13.09
C CYS A 37 -4.88 -0.24 11.90
N LYS A 38 -4.81 0.81 11.07
CA LYS A 38 -5.64 0.97 9.87
C LYS A 38 -5.38 -0.15 8.86
N MET A 39 -4.11 -0.44 8.57
CA MET A 39 -3.70 -1.55 7.70
C MET A 39 -4.22 -2.91 8.18
N SER A 40 -4.26 -3.15 9.50
CA SER A 40 -4.86 -4.37 10.07
C SER A 40 -6.34 -4.49 9.71
N VAL A 41 -7.10 -3.39 9.78
CA VAL A 41 -8.53 -3.38 9.43
C VAL A 41 -8.74 -3.53 7.92
N GLU A 42 -7.89 -2.92 7.10
CA GLU A 42 -7.89 -3.11 5.63
C GLU A 42 -7.74 -4.58 5.26
N TYR A 43 -6.73 -5.23 5.84
CA TYR A 43 -6.41 -6.62 5.57
C TYR A 43 -7.53 -7.56 6.03
N ASP A 44 -8.06 -7.40 7.25
CA ASP A 44 -9.18 -8.21 7.74
C ASP A 44 -10.44 -8.02 6.87
N LYS A 45 -10.77 -6.77 6.51
CA LYS A 45 -11.89 -6.47 5.62
C LYS A 45 -11.74 -7.12 4.25
N PHE A 46 -10.53 -7.15 3.71
CA PHE A 46 -10.24 -7.85 2.46
C PHE A 46 -10.47 -9.36 2.58
N LEU A 47 -10.01 -10.01 3.66
CA LEU A 47 -10.21 -11.44 3.86
C LEU A 47 -11.70 -11.80 3.89
N GLU A 48 -12.49 -11.03 4.65
CA GLU A 48 -13.95 -11.15 4.77
C GLU A 48 -14.66 -11.00 3.42
N SER A 49 -14.19 -10.09 2.57
CA SER A 49 -14.83 -9.77 1.29
C SER A 49 -14.86 -10.91 0.27
N GLY A 50 -14.04 -11.95 0.47
CA GLY A 50 -13.88 -13.04 -0.51
C GLY A 50 -13.18 -12.65 -1.81
N GLN A 51 -12.69 -11.41 -1.94
CA GLN A 51 -12.11 -10.91 -3.18
C GLN A 51 -10.76 -11.54 -3.50
N LYS A 52 -10.40 -11.53 -4.79
CA LYS A 52 -9.21 -12.19 -5.35
C LYS A 52 -7.92 -11.44 -5.11
N TRP A 53 -7.99 -10.11 -5.03
CA TRP A 53 -6.84 -9.22 -4.97
C TRP A 53 -7.09 -8.14 -3.92
N PHE A 54 -6.10 -7.95 -3.06
CA PHE A 54 -5.98 -6.80 -2.17
C PHE A 54 -5.03 -5.82 -2.83
N CYS A 55 -5.42 -4.56 -2.99
CA CYS A 55 -4.51 -3.50 -3.41
C CYS A 55 -4.66 -2.32 -2.47
N HIS A 56 -3.56 -1.92 -1.85
CA HIS A 56 -3.49 -0.78 -0.95
C HIS A 56 -2.94 0.43 -1.72
N VAL A 57 -3.46 1.62 -1.42
CA VAL A 57 -3.03 2.93 -1.92
C VAL A 57 -3.32 3.99 -0.87
N ASP A 58 -2.51 5.06 -0.84
CA ASP A 58 -2.72 6.22 0.02
C ASP A 58 -3.77 7.18 -0.56
N ASP A 59 -4.21 8.15 0.24
CA ASP A 59 -5.21 9.16 -0.16
C ASP A 59 -4.69 10.18 -1.18
N ASP A 60 -3.36 10.23 -1.36
CA ASP A 60 -2.68 11.03 -2.38
C ASP A 60 -2.42 10.27 -3.70
N ASN A 61 -2.96 9.04 -3.83
CA ASN A 61 -2.73 8.20 -4.99
C ASN A 61 -3.89 8.26 -6.00
N TYR A 62 -3.56 8.40 -7.28
CA TYR A 62 -4.45 8.12 -8.40
C TYR A 62 -4.30 6.66 -8.85
N VAL A 63 -5.40 5.96 -9.10
CA VAL A 63 -5.40 4.57 -9.58
C VAL A 63 -6.02 4.47 -10.96
N ASN A 64 -5.31 3.83 -11.89
CA ASN A 64 -5.84 3.44 -13.19
C ASN A 64 -6.35 1.98 -13.14
N PRO A 65 -7.67 1.75 -12.98
CA PRO A 65 -8.21 0.41 -12.80
C PRO A 65 -8.05 -0.48 -14.04
N ARG A 66 -7.95 0.10 -15.25
CA ARG A 66 -7.77 -0.67 -16.49
C ARG A 66 -6.38 -1.27 -16.55
N THR A 67 -5.35 -0.46 -16.30
CA THR A 67 -3.96 -0.91 -16.27
C THR A 67 -3.75 -1.88 -15.10
N LEU A 68 -4.32 -1.59 -13.93
CA LEU A 68 -4.28 -2.49 -12.78
C LEU A 68 -4.84 -3.87 -13.12
N LEU A 69 -6.02 -3.93 -13.72
CA LEU A 69 -6.64 -5.20 -14.12
C LEU A 69 -5.77 -5.95 -15.14
N HIS A 70 -5.19 -5.24 -16.11
CA HIS A 70 -4.29 -5.84 -17.11
C HIS A 70 -3.06 -6.45 -16.44
N LEU A 71 -2.40 -5.72 -15.54
CA LEU A 71 -1.26 -6.22 -14.77
C LEU A 71 -1.62 -7.47 -13.96
N LEU A 72 -2.70 -7.41 -13.17
CA LEU A 72 -3.10 -8.51 -12.30
C LEU A 72 -3.58 -9.75 -13.07
N SER A 73 -4.08 -9.59 -14.30
CA SER A 73 -4.51 -10.71 -15.15
C SER A 73 -3.37 -11.63 -15.59
N ALA A 74 -2.12 -11.17 -15.50
CA ALA A 74 -0.94 -11.98 -15.79
C ALA A 74 -0.63 -13.02 -14.69
N PHE A 75 -1.31 -12.95 -13.55
CA PHE A 75 -1.05 -13.80 -12.39
C PHE A 75 -2.29 -14.59 -11.96
N SER A 76 -2.06 -15.74 -11.32
CA SER A 76 -3.13 -16.45 -10.61
C SER A 76 -3.30 -15.91 -9.20
N HIS A 77 -4.53 -15.53 -8.84
CA HIS A 77 -4.87 -15.07 -7.48
C HIS A 77 -4.78 -16.17 -6.41
N SER A 78 -4.62 -17.44 -6.81
CA SER A 78 -4.42 -18.57 -5.89
C SER A 78 -2.94 -18.87 -5.61
N GLN A 79 -2.02 -18.23 -6.34
CA GLN A 79 -0.58 -18.34 -6.11
C GLN A 79 -0.10 -17.24 -5.15
N ASP A 80 1.19 -17.29 -4.80
CA ASP A 80 1.82 -16.29 -3.95
C ASP A 80 2.30 -15.11 -4.82
N VAL A 81 1.55 -14.01 -4.80
CA VAL A 81 1.86 -12.81 -5.57
C VAL A 81 1.81 -11.60 -4.67
N TYR A 82 2.96 -10.93 -4.57
CA TYR A 82 3.13 -9.61 -4.01
C TYR A 82 3.78 -8.74 -5.09
N VAL A 83 3.12 -7.66 -5.51
CA VAL A 83 3.58 -6.80 -6.61
C VAL A 83 3.45 -5.35 -6.22
N GLY A 84 4.47 -4.57 -6.56
CA GLY A 84 4.54 -3.15 -6.25
C GLY A 84 5.92 -2.60 -6.59
N ARG A 85 6.20 -1.40 -6.11
CA ARG A 85 7.50 -0.77 -6.29
C ARG A 85 8.35 -0.85 -5.03
N PRO A 86 9.61 -1.34 -5.09
CA PRO A 86 10.50 -1.28 -3.94
C PRO A 86 10.83 0.18 -3.57
N SER A 87 10.92 0.45 -2.28
CA SER A 87 11.24 1.81 -1.76
C SER A 87 12.72 2.17 -1.90
N LEU A 88 13.60 1.18 -1.77
CA LEU A 88 15.05 1.35 -1.82
C LEU A 88 15.63 0.62 -3.04
N ASP A 89 16.92 0.82 -3.30
CA ASP A 89 17.71 0.06 -4.27
C ASP A 89 18.37 -1.20 -3.66
N HIS A 90 18.11 -1.47 -2.38
CA HIS A 90 18.59 -2.63 -1.61
C HIS A 90 17.52 -3.09 -0.60
N PRO A 91 17.53 -4.36 -0.15
CA PRO A 91 16.63 -4.82 0.91
C PRO A 91 16.98 -4.13 2.23
N ILE A 92 15.97 -3.88 3.07
CA ILE A 92 16.19 -3.36 4.42
C ILE A 92 16.62 -4.48 5.36
N GLU A 93 17.26 -4.08 6.47
CA GLU A 93 17.58 -4.97 7.58
C GLU A 93 16.75 -4.56 8.79
N ALA A 94 16.06 -5.51 9.42
CA ALA A 94 15.28 -5.26 10.63
C ALA A 94 15.62 -6.27 11.72
N ALA A 95 15.61 -5.78 12.96
CA ALA A 95 15.72 -6.63 14.14
C ALA A 95 14.35 -7.26 14.45
N ASP A 96 14.31 -8.58 14.48
CA ASP A 96 13.18 -9.35 14.97
C ASP A 96 13.35 -9.60 16.47
N HIS A 97 12.52 -8.95 17.30
CA HIS A 97 12.57 -9.01 18.76
C HIS A 97 11.76 -10.17 19.39
N GLY A 98 11.29 -11.15 18.61
CA GLY A 98 10.42 -12.22 19.10
C GLY A 98 11.09 -13.50 19.60
N GLN A 99 12.41 -13.64 19.51
CA GLN A 99 13.11 -14.83 20.01
C GLN A 99 13.68 -14.61 21.42
N SER A 100 13.53 -15.61 22.28
CA SER A 100 13.94 -15.61 23.70
C SER A 100 15.45 -15.39 23.92
N ASP A 101 16.27 -15.65 22.89
CA ASP A 101 17.74 -15.69 22.98
C ASP A 101 18.43 -14.48 22.30
N GLY A 102 17.66 -13.45 21.93
CA GLY A 102 18.18 -12.22 21.33
C GLY A 102 17.44 -11.83 20.05
N SER A 103 17.71 -10.62 19.53
CA SER A 103 17.13 -10.17 18.27
C SER A 103 17.85 -10.77 17.07
N THR A 104 17.14 -11.44 16.17
CA THR A 104 17.69 -11.90 14.89
C THR A 104 17.49 -10.84 13.82
N THR A 105 18.52 -10.55 13.02
CA THR A 105 18.39 -9.60 11.90
C THR A 105 17.85 -10.31 10.66
N VAL A 106 16.78 -9.78 10.06
CA VAL A 106 16.16 -10.28 8.83
C VAL A 106 16.36 -9.25 7.72
N LYS A 107 16.71 -9.71 6.51
CA LYS A 107 16.84 -8.86 5.32
C LYS A 107 15.72 -9.14 4.33
N PHE A 108 15.03 -8.10 3.85
CA PHE A 108 13.89 -8.28 2.95
C PHE A 108 13.58 -7.01 2.15
N TRP A 109 12.90 -7.17 1.02
CA TRP A 109 12.28 -6.07 0.28
C TRP A 109 10.85 -5.82 0.75
N PHE A 110 10.40 -4.59 0.56
CA PHE A 110 9.01 -4.19 0.77
C PHE A 110 8.58 -3.23 -0.35
N ALA A 111 7.30 -3.28 -0.70
CA ALA A 111 6.71 -2.32 -1.62
C ALA A 111 6.35 -1.03 -0.87
N THR A 112 6.67 0.12 -1.44
CA THR A 112 6.36 1.44 -0.87
C THR A 112 4.85 1.64 -0.75
N GLY A 113 4.35 1.92 0.46
CA GLY A 113 2.93 2.17 0.73
C GLY A 113 2.33 3.24 -0.19
N GLY A 114 2.96 4.42 -0.24
CA GLY A 114 2.52 5.54 -1.08
C GLY A 114 2.76 5.41 -2.58
N ALA A 115 3.30 4.29 -3.07
CA ALA A 115 3.23 3.93 -4.49
C ALA A 115 2.04 2.99 -4.76
N GLY A 116 1.47 2.40 -3.72
CA GLY A 116 0.53 1.30 -3.79
C GLY A 116 1.19 -0.05 -4.07
N PHE A 117 0.52 -1.11 -3.62
CA PHE A 117 0.93 -2.49 -3.86
C PHE A 117 -0.29 -3.41 -3.90
N CYS A 118 -0.11 -4.61 -4.46
CA CYS A 118 -1.15 -5.62 -4.50
C CYS A 118 -0.68 -6.99 -4.01
N ILE A 119 -1.59 -7.70 -3.34
CA ILE A 119 -1.41 -9.03 -2.78
C ILE A 119 -2.54 -9.94 -3.28
N SER A 120 -2.17 -11.11 -3.79
CA SER A 120 -3.14 -12.16 -4.16
C SER A 120 -3.84 -12.76 -2.94
N ARG A 121 -5.09 -13.20 -3.06
CA ARG A 121 -5.81 -13.89 -1.98
C ARG A 121 -5.06 -15.10 -1.44
N GLY A 122 -4.42 -15.89 -2.30
CA GLY A 122 -3.63 -17.05 -1.89
C GLY A 122 -2.52 -16.68 -0.89
N LEU A 123 -1.74 -15.66 -1.22
CA LEU A 123 -0.72 -15.11 -0.33
C LEU A 123 -1.32 -14.52 0.94
N ALA A 124 -2.38 -13.70 0.80
CA ALA A 124 -3.02 -13.08 1.95
C ALA A 124 -3.45 -14.13 2.97
N LEU A 125 -4.08 -15.24 2.57
CA LEU A 125 -4.47 -16.31 3.50
C LEU A 125 -3.27 -16.94 4.24
N LYS A 126 -2.08 -16.98 3.62
CA LYS A 126 -0.85 -17.44 4.28
C LYS A 126 -0.30 -16.42 5.28
N MET A 127 -0.54 -15.13 5.07
CA MET A 127 -0.15 -14.06 6.00
C MET A 127 -0.99 -14.04 7.27
N SER A 128 -2.15 -14.72 7.29
CA SER A 128 -3.13 -14.60 8.38
C SER A 128 -2.60 -14.86 9.80
N PRO A 129 -1.65 -15.79 10.05
CA PRO A 129 -1.05 -15.96 11.38
C PRO A 129 -0.35 -14.72 11.94
N TRP A 130 0.08 -13.80 11.08
CA TRP A 130 0.81 -12.57 11.45
C TRP A 130 0.04 -11.28 11.16
N ALA A 131 -0.99 -11.34 10.31
CA ALA A 131 -1.70 -10.16 9.83
C ALA A 131 -3.17 -10.09 10.25
N SER A 132 -3.86 -11.23 10.44
CA SER A 132 -5.30 -11.23 10.70
C SER A 132 -5.62 -11.08 12.19
N LEU A 133 -6.84 -10.64 12.50
CA LEU A 133 -7.39 -10.61 13.86
C LEU A 133 -6.54 -9.76 14.82
N GLY A 134 -6.04 -8.63 14.34
CA GLY A 134 -5.18 -7.71 15.09
C GLY A 134 -3.72 -8.15 15.23
N ASN A 135 -3.34 -9.33 14.73
CA ASN A 135 -1.93 -9.78 14.78
C ASN A 135 -0.99 -8.86 14.00
N PHE A 136 -1.48 -8.14 12.99
CA PHE A 136 -0.66 -7.19 12.24
C PHE A 136 -0.02 -6.14 13.15
N ILE A 137 -0.79 -5.62 14.12
CA ILE A 137 -0.29 -4.63 15.09
C ILE A 137 0.80 -5.24 15.97
N SER A 138 0.61 -6.47 16.44
CA SER A 138 1.60 -7.17 17.27
C SER A 138 2.87 -7.48 16.48
N THR A 139 2.74 -7.86 15.22
CA THR A 139 3.87 -8.08 14.30
C THR A 139 4.62 -6.77 14.06
N ALA A 140 3.93 -5.68 13.76
CA ALA A 140 4.53 -4.36 13.56
C ALA A 140 5.29 -3.87 14.80
N GLU A 141 4.77 -4.09 16.00
CA GLU A 141 5.45 -3.72 17.25
C GLU A 141 6.67 -4.61 17.54
N ARG A 142 6.61 -5.89 17.16
CA ARG A 142 7.72 -6.85 17.27
C ARG A 142 8.92 -6.44 16.41
N VAL A 143 8.70 -5.93 15.19
CA VAL A 143 9.79 -5.49 14.29
C VAL A 143 10.03 -3.99 14.33
N ARG A 144 9.13 -3.22 14.97
CA ARG A 144 9.17 -1.76 15.11
C ARG A 144 9.19 -1.00 13.79
N LEU A 145 8.56 -1.55 12.75
CA LEU A 145 8.55 -1.00 11.39
C LEU A 145 7.21 -0.37 11.00
N PRO A 146 7.19 0.58 10.05
CA PRO A 146 5.98 1.03 9.38
C PRO A 146 5.13 -0.12 8.83
N ASP A 147 3.89 0.17 8.49
CA ASP A 147 2.91 -0.78 7.95
C ASP A 147 3.37 -1.42 6.64
N ASP A 148 3.85 -0.64 5.67
CA ASP A 148 4.35 -1.14 4.39
C ASP A 148 5.57 -2.08 4.56
N CYS A 149 6.49 -1.69 5.45
CA CYS A 149 7.63 -2.49 5.85
C CYS A 149 7.21 -3.77 6.61
N THR A 150 6.15 -3.70 7.42
CA THR A 150 5.60 -4.87 8.13
C THR A 150 4.96 -5.85 7.15
N ILE A 151 4.27 -5.37 6.10
CA ILE A 151 3.78 -6.20 5.00
C ILE A 151 4.95 -6.92 4.32
N GLY A 152 6.01 -6.20 3.96
CA GLY A 152 7.22 -6.78 3.38
C GLY A 152 7.90 -7.79 4.30
N TYR A 153 7.98 -7.51 5.61
CA TYR A 153 8.52 -8.42 6.59
C TYR A 153 7.73 -9.74 6.68
N ILE A 154 6.40 -9.67 6.73
CA ILE A 154 5.57 -10.89 6.74
C ILE A 154 5.75 -11.68 5.45
N ILE A 155 5.75 -11.01 4.30
CA ILE A 155 5.74 -11.68 2.99
C ILE A 155 7.13 -12.20 2.59
N GLU A 156 8.16 -11.36 2.61
CA GLU A 156 9.52 -11.76 2.23
C GLU A 156 10.31 -12.32 3.41
N GLY A 157 10.22 -11.69 4.58
CA GLY A 157 11.01 -12.06 5.74
C GLY A 157 10.57 -13.36 6.41
N LEU A 158 9.25 -13.63 6.47
CA LEU A 158 8.70 -14.83 7.11
C LEU A 158 8.21 -15.90 6.13
N LEU A 159 7.52 -15.48 5.06
CA LEU A 159 6.95 -16.41 4.07
C LEU A 159 7.89 -16.69 2.88
N GLU A 160 9.03 -15.98 2.79
CA GLU A 160 10.03 -16.12 1.72
C GLU A 160 9.46 -15.90 0.29
N VAL A 161 8.38 -15.13 0.17
CA VAL A 161 7.75 -14.80 -1.10
C VAL A 161 8.29 -13.48 -1.63
N LYS A 162 9.06 -13.53 -2.72
CA LYS A 162 9.69 -12.34 -3.32
C LYS A 162 8.67 -11.31 -3.83
N LEU A 163 8.92 -10.04 -3.53
CA LEU A 163 8.29 -8.90 -4.15
C LEU A 163 8.57 -8.91 -5.65
N ARG A 164 7.50 -8.87 -6.44
CA ARG A 164 7.59 -8.67 -7.88
C ARG A 164 7.65 -7.18 -8.16
N HIS A 165 8.83 -6.70 -8.52
CA HIS A 165 9.05 -5.30 -8.85
C HIS A 165 8.25 -4.93 -10.09
N SER A 166 7.45 -3.88 -10.00
CA SER A 166 6.70 -3.33 -11.12
C SER A 166 7.00 -1.84 -11.28
N PRO A 167 7.43 -1.40 -12.48
CA PRO A 167 7.69 0.02 -12.75
C PRO A 167 6.41 0.83 -12.99
N LEU A 168 5.23 0.22 -12.83
CA LEU A 168 3.94 0.84 -13.08
C LEU A 168 3.33 1.51 -11.84
N PHE A 169 3.94 1.33 -10.67
CA PHE A 169 3.52 1.94 -9.42
C PHE A 169 4.43 3.12 -9.11
N HIS A 170 3.87 4.27 -8.73
CA HIS A 170 4.63 5.50 -8.52
C HIS A 170 4.21 6.24 -7.25
N SER A 171 5.19 6.64 -6.43
CA SER A 171 4.98 7.49 -5.25
C SER A 171 5.53 8.90 -5.44
N HIS A 172 5.12 9.81 -4.56
CA HIS A 172 5.68 11.17 -4.48
C HIS A 172 7.15 11.22 -4.00
N LEU A 173 7.76 10.08 -3.65
CA LEU A 173 9.19 9.98 -3.34
C LEU A 173 10.05 9.92 -4.62
N GLU A 174 9.41 9.75 -5.77
CA GLU A 174 10.06 9.76 -7.07
C GLU A 174 10.06 11.14 -7.73
N ASN A 175 10.85 11.30 -8.78
CA ASN A 175 10.71 12.46 -9.67
C ASN A 175 9.62 12.19 -10.73
N LEU A 176 8.37 12.54 -10.40
CA LEU A 176 7.20 12.29 -11.24
C LEU A 176 7.21 13.09 -12.56
N GLN A 177 7.99 14.17 -12.65
CA GLN A 177 8.15 14.95 -13.88
C GLN A 177 8.88 14.18 -14.99
N LYS A 178 9.53 13.06 -14.65
CA LYS A 178 10.12 12.13 -15.62
C LYS A 178 9.05 11.31 -16.37
N LEU A 179 7.85 11.17 -15.81
CA LEU A 179 6.71 10.55 -16.49
C LEU A 179 6.07 11.60 -17.41
N GLN A 180 6.09 11.36 -18.72
CA GLN A 180 5.69 12.35 -19.71
C GLN A 180 4.81 11.74 -20.81
N GLY A 181 3.90 12.56 -21.32
CA GLY A 181 3.07 12.20 -22.46
C GLY A 181 2.18 10.98 -22.19
N GLU A 182 2.05 10.11 -23.19
CA GLU A 182 1.15 8.97 -23.12
C GLU A 182 1.57 7.90 -22.10
N SER A 183 2.83 7.90 -21.65
CA SER A 183 3.28 6.92 -20.66
C SER A 183 2.54 7.08 -19.34
N VAL A 184 2.16 8.31 -18.96
CA VAL A 184 1.39 8.59 -17.74
C VAL A 184 0.08 7.80 -17.72
N LEU A 185 -0.58 7.68 -18.88
CA LEU A 185 -1.87 6.97 -19.02
C LEU A 185 -1.74 5.45 -18.89
N GLN A 186 -0.52 4.91 -18.96
CA GLN A 186 -0.22 3.49 -18.88
C GLN A 186 0.24 3.06 -17.49
N GLN A 187 0.33 3.97 -16.53
CA GLN A 187 0.72 3.63 -15.15
C GLN A 187 -0.46 3.03 -14.38
N VAL A 188 -0.15 2.22 -13.35
CA VAL A 188 -1.14 1.62 -12.44
C VAL A 188 -1.51 2.62 -11.35
N THR A 189 -0.52 3.21 -10.72
CA THR A 189 -0.70 4.29 -9.74
C THR A 189 0.15 5.49 -10.10
N LEU A 190 -0.32 6.67 -9.73
CA LEU A 190 0.42 7.91 -9.69
C LEU A 190 0.19 8.55 -8.32
N SER A 191 1.05 9.47 -7.92
CA SER A 191 0.92 10.24 -6.69
C SER A 191 1.20 11.71 -7.00
N TYR A 192 1.18 12.57 -5.99
CA TYR A 192 1.57 13.98 -6.10
C TYR A 192 2.34 14.43 -4.87
N GLY A 193 3.19 15.44 -5.05
CA GLY A 193 4.06 15.95 -4.01
C GLY A 193 3.34 16.48 -2.79
N ASP A 194 3.95 16.24 -1.63
CA ASP A 194 3.53 16.80 -0.35
C ASP A 194 3.62 18.34 -0.33
N PRO A 195 3.17 19.00 0.76
CA PRO A 195 3.26 20.46 0.87
C PRO A 195 4.68 21.05 0.76
N GLU A 196 5.73 20.26 1.01
CA GLU A 196 7.14 20.70 0.89
C GLU A 196 7.64 20.59 -0.56
N ASN A 197 7.07 19.67 -1.34
CA ASN A 197 7.46 19.39 -2.72
C ASN A 197 6.28 19.43 -3.70
N LYS A 198 5.44 20.47 -3.63
CA LYS A 198 4.23 20.66 -4.44
C LYS A 198 4.44 20.62 -5.97
N HIS A 199 5.68 20.74 -6.43
CA HIS A 199 6.02 20.68 -7.85
C HIS A 199 6.28 19.26 -8.36
N ASN A 200 6.32 18.27 -7.47
CA ASN A 200 6.46 16.88 -7.83
C ASN A 200 5.12 16.31 -8.29
N VAL A 201 4.79 16.57 -9.54
CA VAL A 201 3.57 16.11 -10.17
C VAL A 201 3.87 15.63 -11.58
N VAL A 202 3.00 14.79 -12.11
CA VAL A 202 3.12 14.30 -13.49
C VAL A 202 2.88 15.40 -14.52
N SER A 203 3.51 15.27 -15.69
CA SER A 203 3.25 16.17 -16.80
C SER A 203 2.11 15.65 -17.66
N VAL A 204 0.90 16.15 -17.42
CA VAL A 204 -0.27 15.90 -18.25
C VAL A 204 -0.56 17.10 -19.16
N GLY A 205 -0.78 16.84 -20.45
CA GLY A 205 -1.25 17.85 -21.40
C GLY A 205 -2.70 18.20 -21.09
N GLY A 206 -2.92 19.18 -20.20
CA GLY A 206 -4.21 19.37 -19.53
C GLY A 206 -5.02 20.59 -20.00
N VAL A 207 -6.34 20.45 -19.86
CA VAL A 207 -7.37 21.50 -19.96
C VAL A 207 -7.33 22.44 -18.74
N PHE A 208 -6.82 21.96 -17.60
CA PHE A 208 -6.69 22.70 -16.35
C PHE A 208 -5.25 23.13 -16.05
N GLY A 209 -5.07 24.40 -15.70
CA GLY A 209 -3.77 24.91 -15.24
C GLY A 209 -3.45 24.44 -13.80
N LEU A 210 -2.18 24.53 -13.40
CA LEU A 210 -1.70 24.11 -12.07
C LEU A 210 -2.43 24.79 -10.89
N GLN A 211 -3.00 25.98 -11.11
CA GLN A 211 -3.79 26.67 -10.09
C GLN A 211 -5.17 26.02 -9.86
N GLN A 212 -5.76 25.42 -10.90
CA GLN A 212 -7.07 24.79 -10.84
C GLN A 212 -6.98 23.33 -10.41
N ASP A 213 -5.87 22.68 -10.77
CA ASP A 213 -5.60 21.27 -10.52
C ASP A 213 -4.12 21.10 -10.11
N PRO A 214 -3.77 21.40 -8.85
CA PRO A 214 -2.37 21.36 -8.42
C PRO A 214 -1.79 19.95 -8.39
N THR A 215 -2.62 18.90 -8.38
CA THR A 215 -2.21 17.49 -8.26
C THR A 215 -2.06 16.77 -9.60
N ARG A 216 -2.60 17.34 -10.70
CA ARG A 216 -2.54 16.82 -12.09
C ARG A 216 -3.39 15.57 -12.29
#